data_AF-A0A2D8K7N1-F1
#
_entry.id   AF-A0A2D8K7N1-F1
#
_cell.length_a   1.000
_cell.length_b   1.000
_cell.length_c   1.000
_cell.angle_alpha   90.00
_cell.angle_beta   90.00
_cell.angle_gamma   90.00
#
_symmetry.space_group_name_H-M   'P 1'
#
loop_
_entity.id
_entity.type
_entity.pdbx_description
1 polymer ?
#
loop_
_entity_poly.entity_id
_entity_poly.type
_entity_poly.pdbx_seq_one_letter_code
_entity_poly.pdbx_strand_id
1 'polypeptide(L)' 'MARAVLAETGLAGGDTSGRIMTALSGLAVTALYPGNTPGTSLFCLVADNELDGLEVALKGGQMGSVDLFRRLAGQKVL' A
#
# COMPACT_ATOMS: atom_id res chain seq x y z
N MET A 1 -18.41 5.08 12.83
CA MET A 1 -17.13 5.80 12.71
C MET A 1 -16.72 5.78 11.24
N ALA A 2 -16.37 6.93 10.66
CA ALA A 2 -16.17 7.05 9.22
C ALA A 2 -14.87 6.33 8.80
N ARG A 3 -14.97 5.33 7.91
CA ARG A 3 -13.80 4.77 7.22
C ARG A 3 -13.23 5.90 6.36
N ALA A 4 -12.04 6.38 6.70
CA ALA A 4 -11.29 7.22 5.78
C ALA A 4 -10.96 6.35 4.56
N VAL A 5 -11.68 6.56 3.46
CA VAL A 5 -11.32 5.93 2.19
C VAL A 5 -10.19 6.76 1.60
N LEU A 6 -8.97 6.53 2.08
CA LEU A 6 -7.80 6.82 1.25
C LEU A 6 -7.82 5.74 0.17
N ALA A 7 -8.16 6.13 -1.06
CA ALA A 7 -8.05 5.25 -2.21
C ALA A 7 -6.58 4.83 -2.35
N GLU A 8 -6.33 3.53 -2.27
CA GLU A 8 -5.17 2.79 -2.80
C GLU A 8 -3.88 3.62 -2.95
N THR A 9 -3.01 3.56 -1.94
CA THR A 9 -1.74 4.29 -1.98
C THR A 9 -0.63 3.42 -2.56
N GLY A 10 0.03 3.88 -3.63
CA GLY A 10 1.21 3.21 -4.20
C GLY A 10 2.51 3.86 -3.76
N LEU A 11 3.37 3.11 -3.07
CA LEU A 11 4.66 3.60 -2.56
C LEU A 11 5.85 2.87 -3.21
N ALA A 12 6.91 3.63 -3.50
CA ALA A 12 8.10 3.13 -4.14
C ALA A 12 9.38 3.42 -3.37
N GLY A 13 10.21 2.40 -3.22
CA GLY A 13 11.50 2.49 -2.53
C GLY A 13 11.36 2.24 -1.04
N GLY A 14 12.30 1.49 -0.47
CA GLY A 14 12.27 1.08 0.93
C GLY A 14 12.25 2.28 1.87
N ASP A 15 13.17 3.23 1.70
CA ASP A 15 13.31 4.38 2.60
C ASP A 15 12.11 5.32 2.54
N THR A 16 11.64 5.64 1.33
CA THR A 16 10.44 6.49 1.13
C THR A 16 9.21 5.81 1.71
N SER A 17 9.02 4.52 1.46
CA SER A 17 7.88 3.76 1.99
C SER A 17 7.94 3.68 3.52
N GLY A 18 9.11 3.41 4.10
CA GLY A 18 9.30 3.38 5.55
C GLY A 18 8.99 4.72 6.20
N ARG A 19 9.49 5.83 5.64
CA ARG A 19 9.24 7.17 6.16
C ARG A 19 7.76 7.56 6.09
N ILE A 20 7.06 7.16 5.02
CA ILE A 20 5.62 7.37 4.89
C ILE A 20 4.86 6.52 5.92
N MET A 21 5.22 5.24 6.10
CA MET A 21 4.59 4.38 7.11
C MET A 21 4.73 4.95 8.53
N THR A 22 5.90 5.49 8.87
CA THR A 22 6.09 6.20 10.13
C THR A 22 5.19 7.44 10.23
N ALA A 23 5.09 8.24 9.17
CA ALA A 23 4.26 9.44 9.15
C ALA A 23 2.76 9.13 9.29
N LEU A 24 2.32 7.98 8.77
CA LEU A 24 0.94 7.49 8.91
C LEU A 24 0.65 6.86 10.28
N SER A 25 1.63 6.82 11.19
CA SER A 25 1.56 6.08 12.46
C SER A 25 1.20 4.59 12.27
N GLY A 26 1.72 3.99 11.20
CA GLY A 26 1.54 2.57 10.91
C GLY A 26 2.31 1.69 11.90
N LEU A 27 1.64 0.68 12.43
CA LEU A 27 2.22 -0.29 13.37
C LEU A 27 2.73 -1.53 12.66
N ALA A 28 1.98 -2.02 11.68
CA ALA A 28 2.31 -3.19 10.91
C ALA A 28 1.58 -3.17 9.55
N VAL A 29 1.91 -4.16 8.72
CA VAL A 29 1.18 -4.43 7.48
C VAL A 29 0.85 -5.92 7.38
N THR A 30 -0.38 -6.24 6.98
CA THR A 30 -0.80 -7.61 6.67
C THR A 30 -0.82 -7.80 5.16
N ALA A 31 -0.17 -8.84 4.64
CA ALA A 31 -0.16 -9.10 3.20
C ALA A 31 -1.57 -9.47 2.69
N LEU A 32 -2.07 -8.74 1.70
CA LEU A 32 -3.35 -8.96 1.04
C LEU A 32 -3.10 -9.66 -0.31
N TYR A 33 -2.95 -10.99 -0.27
CA TYR A 33 -2.70 -11.88 -1.42
C TYR A 33 -1.38 -11.59 -2.19
N PRO A 34 -0.74 -12.58 -2.85
CA PRO A 34 0.36 -12.27 -3.78
C PRO A 34 -0.19 -11.41 -4.93
N GLY A 35 0.12 -10.12 -4.89
CA GLY A 35 -0.43 -9.13 -5.81
C GLY A 35 -0.35 -9.57 -7.26
N ASN A 36 -1.41 -9.31 -8.03
CA ASN A 36 -1.56 -9.71 -9.43
C ASN A 36 -0.54 -9.06 -10.39
N THR A 37 0.42 -8.28 -9.87
CA THR A 37 1.44 -7.59 -10.67
C THR A 37 2.85 -7.87 -10.14
N PRO A 38 3.75 -8.44 -10.96
CA PRO A 38 5.14 -8.67 -10.56
C PRO A 38 5.85 -7.39 -10.11
N GLY A 39 6.59 -7.47 -9.00
CA GLY A 39 7.39 -6.35 -8.47
C GLY A 39 6.68 -5.44 -7.47
N THR A 40 5.46 -5.78 -7.04
CA THR A 40 4.68 -5.07 -6.03
C THR A 40 3.88 -6.06 -5.19
N SER A 41 3.68 -5.72 -3.93
CA SER A 41 2.79 -6.45 -3.03
C SER A 41 1.76 -5.50 -2.44
N LEU A 42 0.54 -5.99 -2.26
CA LEU A 42 -0.55 -5.25 -1.65
C LEU A 42 -0.68 -5.66 -0.18
N PHE A 43 -0.92 -4.67 0.67
CA PHE A 43 -0.99 -4.85 2.11
C PHE A 43 -2.14 -4.07 2.72
N CYS A 44 -2.60 -4.52 3.88
CA CYS A 44 -3.49 -3.81 4.76
C CYS A 44 -2.67 -3.17 5.90
N LEU A 45 -2.77 -1.87 6.08
CA LEU A 45 -2.18 -1.16 7.20
C LEU A 45 -2.87 -1.54 8.51
N VAL A 46 -2.07 -1.82 9.53
CA VAL A 46 -2.52 -1.93 10.92
C VAL A 46 -2.09 -0.66 11.64
N ALA A 47 -3.04 0.06 12.22
CA ALA A 47 -2.80 1.31 12.96
C ALA A 47 -3.83 1.51 14.08
N ASP A 48 -3.54 2.42 15.01
CA ASP A 48 -4.48 2.82 16.08
C ASP A 48 -5.17 4.17 15.78
N ASN A 49 -5.34 4.49 14.50
CA ASN A 49 -5.94 5.73 14.01
C ASN A 49 -6.96 5.46 12.88
N GLU A 50 -7.50 6.52 12.27
CA GLU A 50 -8.49 6.42 11.19
C GLU A 50 -8.01 5.75 9.90
N LEU A 51 -6.70 5.49 9.79
CA LEU A 51 -6.06 4.81 8.66
C LEU A 51 -5.92 3.29 8.88
N ASP A 52 -6.35 2.77 10.03
CA ASP A 52 -6.42 1.31 10.22
C ASP A 52 -7.28 0.66 9.14
N GLY A 53 -6.75 -0.39 8.52
CA GLY A 53 -7.39 -1.04 7.39
C GLY A 53 -7.10 -0.41 6.03
N LEU A 54 -6.20 0.58 5.93
CA LEU A 54 -5.82 1.20 4.66
C LEU A 54 -5.09 0.20 3.76
N GLU A 55 -5.55 0.05 2.51
CA GLU A 55 -4.84 -0.74 1.50
C GLU A 55 -3.68 0.06 0.88
N VAL A 56 -2.49 -0.53 0.90
CA VAL A 56 -1.24 0.07 0.41
C VAL A 56 -0.46 -0.91 -0.45
N ALA A 57 -0.09 -0.48 -1.65
CA ALA A 57 0.82 -1.21 -2.52
C ALA A 57 2.25 -0.72 -2.31
N LEU A 58 3.17 -1.64 -1.97
CA LEU A 58 4.59 -1.34 -1.79
C LEU A 58 5.41 -1.99 -2.92
N LYS A 59 6.31 -1.23 -3.51
CA LYS A 59 7.30 -1.74 -4.47
C LYS A 59 8.73 -1.32 -4.13
N GLY A 60 9.69 -2.14 -4.57
CA GLY A 60 11.09 -1.71 -4.65
C GLY A 60 11.25 -0.51 -5.58
N GLY A 61 12.28 0.32 -5.38
CA GLY A 61 12.45 1.59 -6.10
C GLY A 61 12.36 1.44 -7.63
N GLN A 62 13.00 0.40 -8.16
CA GLN A 62 13.08 0.09 -9.60
C GLN A 62 12.24 -1.15 -10.00
N MET A 63 11.35 -1.63 -9.13
CA MET A 63 10.56 -2.84 -9.40
C MET A 63 9.25 -2.53 -10.14
N GLY A 64 8.77 -3.51 -10.92
CA GLY A 64 7.51 -3.45 -11.65
C GLY A 64 7.63 -2.82 -13.04
N SER A 65 6.54 -2.90 -13.81
CA SER A 65 6.44 -2.32 -15.14
C SER A 65 6.21 -0.81 -15.09
N VAL A 66 6.43 -0.11 -16.21
CA VAL A 66 6.20 1.35 -16.30
C VAL A 66 4.75 1.76 -16.02
N ASP A 67 3.80 0.84 -16.24
CA ASP A 67 2.36 1.03 -16.02
C ASP A 67 1.89 0.53 -14.65
N LEU A 68 2.79 0.18 -13.73
CA LEU A 68 2.45 -0.46 -12.46
C LEU A 68 1.40 0.31 -11.64
N PHE A 69 1.63 1.58 -11.37
CA PHE A 69 0.70 2.40 -10.58
C PHE A 69 -0.65 2.57 -11.29
N ARG A 70 -0.65 2.57 -12.63
CA ARG A 70 -1.88 2.60 -13.41
C ARG A 70 -2.67 1.29 -13.28
N ARG A 71 -1.99 0.15 -13.19
CA ARG A 71 -2.63 -1.16 -12.97
C ARG A 71 -3.18 -1.29 -11.55
N LEU A 72 -2.49 -0.69 -10.58
CA LEU A 72 -2.91 -0.70 -9.18
C LEU A 72 -4.12 0.22 -8.96
N ALA A 73 -4.13 1.39 -9.59
CA ALA A 73 -5.24 2.32 -9.47
C ALA A 73 -6.57 1.71 -9.95
N GLY A 74 -7.51 1.52 -9.03
CA GLY A 74 -8.82 0.92 -9.22
C GLY A 74 -8.90 -0.57 -8.91
N GLN A 75 -7.83 -1.20 -8.39
CA GLN A 75 -7.89 -2.60 -7.94
C GLN A 75 -8.44 -2.68 -6.52
N LYS A 76 -9.63 -3.25 -6.37
CA LYS A 76 -10.15 -3.68 -5.07
C LYS A 76 -9.73 -5.11 -4.78
N VAL A 77 -9.13 -5.34 -3.61
CA VAL A 77 -9.06 -6.69 -3.06
C VAL A 77 -10.47 -7.07 -2.61
N LEU A 78 -10.96 -8.20 -3.11
CA LEU A 78 -12.28 -8.76 -2.77
C LEU A 78 -12.30 -9.30 -1.34
#